data_AF-A0A430E1R2-F1
#
_entry.id   AF-A0A430E1R2-F1
#
_cell.length_a   1.000
_cell.length_b   1.000
_cell.length_c   1.000
_cell.angle_alpha   90.00
_cell.angle_beta   90.00
_cell.angle_gamma   90.00
#
_symmetry.space_group_name_H-M   'P 1'
#
loop_
_entity.id
_entity.type
_entity.pdbx_description
1 polymer ?
#
loop_
_entity_poly.entity_id
_entity_poly.type
_entity_poly.pdbx_seq_one_letter_code
_entity_poly.pdbx_strand_id
1 'polypeptide(L)'
;MRYLVISPCVDARTGKEFAAGDEFLPEPDTAQAERLIKAGCLDFIPDGAPLLPGTDHADAVVVDLRDQLARANDTIIGLNERVGQLTAANDDLAEAGKNIAAKLEAARNELIAATGDLNTLRAERDQLEQQVKDLTDSLKGEDGPAEPAAAKPAKQRS
;
A
#
# COMPACT_ATOMS: atom_id res chain seq x y z
N MET A 1 -3.31 38.07 -9.78
CA MET A 1 -2.76 38.84 -10.91
C MET A 1 -3.57 40.11 -10.96
N ARG A 2 -3.01 41.28 -11.31
CA ARG A 2 -3.81 42.51 -11.29
C ARG A 2 -3.54 43.39 -12.50
N TYR A 3 -4.56 44.14 -12.89
CA TYR A 3 -4.52 45.05 -14.03
C TYR A 3 -4.57 46.49 -13.52
N LEU A 4 -3.55 47.27 -13.86
CA LEU A 4 -3.48 48.69 -13.51
C LEU A 4 -3.88 49.53 -14.70
N VAL A 5 -4.69 50.55 -14.46
CA VAL A 5 -5.12 51.49 -15.47
C VAL A 5 -4.03 52.54 -15.64
N ILE A 6 -3.40 52.57 -16.81
CA ILE A 6 -2.29 53.49 -17.12
C ILE A 6 -2.76 54.76 -17.82
N SER A 7 -3.93 54.73 -18.46
CA SER A 7 -4.62 55.88 -19.01
C SER A 7 -6.14 55.71 -18.83
N PRO A 8 -6.98 56.76 -18.91
CA PRO A 8 -8.41 56.62 -18.67
C PRO A 8 -9.09 55.60 -19.61
N CYS A 9 -9.83 54.65 -19.04
CA CYS A 9 -10.44 53.55 -19.79
C CYS A 9 -11.87 53.27 -19.35
N VAL A 10 -12.63 52.60 -20.20
CA VAL A 10 -13.99 52.17 -19.91
C VAL A 10 -14.08 50.65 -20.00
N ASP A 11 -14.65 50.01 -18.99
CA ASP A 11 -14.97 48.59 -19.03
C ASP A 11 -16.13 48.35 -19.99
N ALA A 12 -15.87 47.59 -21.07
CA ALA A 12 -16.87 47.31 -22.10
C ALA A 12 -18.03 46.42 -21.60
N ARG A 13 -17.84 45.68 -20.50
CA ARG A 13 -18.87 44.80 -19.92
C ARG A 13 -19.81 45.57 -18.98
N THR A 14 -19.24 46.47 -18.19
CA THR A 14 -19.96 47.17 -17.11
C THR A 14 -20.25 48.63 -17.41
N GLY A 15 -19.58 49.22 -18.40
CA GLY A 15 -19.63 50.66 -18.71
C GLY A 15 -18.91 51.54 -17.69
N LYS A 16 -18.23 50.96 -16.70
CA LYS A 16 -17.53 51.70 -15.65
C LYS A 16 -16.27 52.36 -16.19
N GLU A 17 -16.10 53.64 -15.89
CA GLU A 17 -14.89 54.39 -16.19
C GLU A 17 -13.84 54.20 -15.09
N PHE A 18 -12.58 54.10 -15.49
CA PHE A 18 -11.43 54.01 -14.60
C PHE A 18 -10.42 55.09 -14.95
N ALA A 19 -9.86 55.72 -13.92
CA ALA A 19 -8.82 56.72 -14.05
C ALA A 19 -7.43 56.09 -14.05
N ALA A 20 -6.45 56.81 -14.57
CA ALA A 20 -5.05 56.39 -14.47
C ALA A 20 -4.65 56.23 -12.99
N GLY A 21 -4.06 55.08 -12.65
CA GLY A 21 -3.72 54.67 -11.30
C GLY A 21 -4.76 53.76 -10.63
N ASP A 22 -5.96 53.60 -11.20
CA ASP A 22 -6.98 52.70 -10.64
C ASP A 22 -6.63 51.22 -10.91
N GLU A 23 -7.05 50.35 -9.99
CA GLU A 23 -7.08 48.92 -10.22
C GLU A 23 -8.34 48.54 -11.00
N PHE A 24 -8.18 47.80 -12.09
CA PHE A 24 -9.28 47.43 -12.96
C PHE A 24 -10.06 46.24 -12.38
N LEU A 25 -11.09 46.56 -11.59
CA LEU A 25 -11.98 45.60 -10.94
C LEU A 25 -13.44 45.75 -11.40
N PRO A 26 -14.12 44.65 -11.77
CA PRO A 26 -13.64 43.25 -11.74
C PRO A 26 -12.61 42.96 -12.85
N GLU A 27 -11.76 41.95 -12.64
CA GLU A 27 -10.72 41.58 -13.60
C GLU A 27 -11.30 41.43 -15.03
N PRO A 28 -10.64 42.03 -16.04
CA PRO A 28 -11.07 41.90 -17.43
C PRO A 28 -10.90 40.45 -17.90
N ASP A 29 -11.79 39.99 -18.78
CA ASP A 29 -11.53 38.73 -19.50
C ASP A 29 -10.38 38.90 -20.50
N THR A 30 -9.87 37.79 -21.05
CA THR A 30 -8.71 37.80 -21.95
C THR A 30 -8.90 38.72 -23.15
N ALA A 31 -10.09 38.71 -23.77
CA ALA A 31 -10.37 39.50 -24.96
C ALA A 31 -10.42 41.00 -24.65
N GLN A 32 -10.98 41.37 -23.50
CA GLN A 32 -11.00 42.76 -23.03
C GLN A 32 -9.62 43.23 -22.60
N ALA A 33 -8.88 42.40 -21.87
CA ALA A 33 -7.52 42.69 -21.42
C ALA A 33 -6.62 42.98 -22.63
N GLU A 34 -6.60 42.10 -23.64
CA GLU A 34 -5.82 42.30 -24.87
C GLU A 34 -6.18 43.61 -25.58
N ARG A 35 -7.48 43.91 -25.69
CA ARG A 35 -7.94 45.15 -26.32
C ARG A 35 -7.48 46.40 -25.57
N LEU A 36 -7.61 46.41 -24.25
CA LEU A 36 -7.27 47.56 -23.41
C LEU A 36 -5.75 47.72 -23.28
N ILE A 37 -4.98 46.63 -23.23
CA ILE A 37 -3.51 46.67 -23.28
C ILE A 37 -3.04 47.22 -24.63
N LYS A 38 -3.60 46.72 -25.74
CA LYS A 38 -3.26 47.20 -27.08
C LYS A 38 -3.62 48.68 -27.29
N ALA A 39 -4.65 49.17 -26.60
CA ALA A 39 -5.05 50.58 -26.62
C ALA A 39 -4.18 51.48 -25.71
N GLY A 40 -3.19 50.92 -24.98
CA GLY A 40 -2.36 51.68 -24.04
C GLY A 40 -3.13 52.11 -22.78
N CYS A 41 -4.15 51.34 -22.44
CA CYS A 41 -5.18 51.68 -21.48
C CYS A 41 -4.97 50.94 -20.15
N LEU A 42 -4.66 49.64 -20.27
CA LEU A 42 -4.32 48.77 -19.16
C LEU A 42 -2.89 48.30 -19.25
N ASP A 43 -2.33 48.02 -18.09
CA ASP A 43 -1.08 47.32 -17.93
C ASP A 43 -1.25 46.09 -17.04
N PHE A 44 -0.49 45.04 -17.34
CA PHE A 44 -0.53 43.76 -16.66
C PHE A 44 0.57 43.70 -15.60
N ILE A 45 0.18 43.51 -14.34
CA ILE A 45 1.14 43.37 -13.24
C ILE A 45 1.04 41.95 -12.68
N PRO A 46 2.10 41.12 -12.84
CA PRO A 46 2.17 39.82 -12.19
C PRO A 46 2.19 39.99 -10.66
N ASP A 47 1.63 39.02 -9.94
CA ASP A 47 1.52 39.10 -8.48
C ASP A 47 2.91 39.18 -7.84
N GLY A 48 3.13 40.20 -6.99
CA GLY A 48 4.37 40.38 -6.23
C GLY A 48 5.43 41.28 -6.88
N ALA A 49 5.22 41.78 -8.10
CA ALA A 49 6.18 42.71 -8.75
C ALA A 49 6.07 44.15 -8.18
N PRO A 50 7.18 44.80 -7.80
CA PRO A 50 7.18 46.22 -7.46
C PRO A 50 6.93 47.09 -8.70
N LEU A 51 6.10 48.12 -8.54
CA LEU A 51 5.82 49.15 -9.56
C LEU A 51 7.05 50.04 -9.74
N LEU A 52 8.03 49.62 -10.53
CA LEU A 52 9.16 50.47 -10.89
C LEU A 52 8.86 51.21 -12.20
N PRO A 53 8.82 52.56 -12.19
CA PRO A 53 8.64 53.32 -13.42
C PRO A 53 9.87 53.15 -14.33
N GLY A 54 9.65 52.70 -15.57
CA GLY A 54 10.70 52.57 -16.59
C GLY A 54 11.34 51.19 -16.75
N THR A 55 10.81 50.14 -16.10
CA THR A 55 11.17 48.76 -16.43
C THR A 55 10.22 48.23 -17.50
N ASP A 56 10.77 47.79 -18.62
CA ASP A 56 10.01 47.17 -19.70
C ASP A 56 9.25 45.95 -19.14
N HIS A 57 7.94 45.87 -19.34
CA HIS A 57 7.09 44.79 -18.79
C HIS A 57 7.60 43.38 -19.14
N ALA A 58 8.31 43.25 -20.26
CA ALA A 58 8.97 42.02 -20.67
C ALA A 58 9.99 41.52 -19.63
N ASP A 59 10.78 42.42 -19.03
CA ASP A 59 11.82 42.04 -18.06
C ASP A 59 11.21 41.56 -16.75
N ALA A 60 10.14 42.20 -16.27
CA ALA A 60 9.42 41.77 -15.06
C ALA A 60 8.79 40.38 -15.24
N VAL A 61 8.20 40.10 -16.41
CA VAL A 61 7.65 38.78 -16.76
C VAL A 61 8.75 37.73 -16.84
N VAL A 62 9.93 38.07 -17.38
CA VAL A 62 11.07 37.13 -17.45
C VAL A 62 11.56 36.75 -16.05
N VAL A 63 11.61 37.70 -15.11
CA VAL A 63 11.99 37.41 -13.71
C VAL A 63 10.98 36.48 -13.05
N ASP A 64 9.68 36.74 -13.16
CA ASP A 64 8.66 35.88 -12.58
C ASP A 64 8.67 34.47 -13.18
N LEU A 65 8.78 34.35 -14.51
CA LEU A 65 8.90 33.04 -15.18
C LEU A 65 10.15 32.27 -14.72
N ARG A 66 11.26 32.97 -14.48
CA ARG A 66 12.48 32.36 -13.95
C ARG A 66 12.27 31.82 -12.54
N ASP A 67 11.58 32.55 -11.68
CA ASP A 67 11.28 32.12 -10.32
C ASP A 67 10.28 30.96 -10.30
N GLN A 68 9.27 30.97 -11.20
CA GLN A 68 8.36 29.84 -11.40
C GLN A 68 9.13 28.59 -11.86
N LEU A 69 10.06 28.74 -12.80
CA LEU A 69 10.90 27.64 -13.28
C LEU A 69 11.80 27.09 -12.16
N ALA A 70 12.37 27.96 -11.31
CA ALA A 70 13.15 27.52 -10.16
C ALA A 70 12.30 26.68 -9.19
N ARG A 71 11.12 27.16 -8.81
CA ARG A 71 10.19 26.43 -7.94
C ARG A 71 9.75 25.09 -8.54
N ALA A 72 9.49 25.06 -9.84
CA ALA A 72 9.14 23.83 -10.55
C ALA A 72 10.30 22.82 -10.54
N ASN A 73 11.54 23.28 -10.77
CA ASN A 73 12.73 22.43 -10.71
C ASN A 73 12.95 21.85 -9.31
N ASP A 74 12.81 22.65 -8.26
CA ASP A 74 12.91 22.16 -6.87
C ASP A 74 11.85 21.08 -6.57
N THR A 75 10.63 21.28 -7.09
CA THR A 75 9.55 20.30 -6.96
C THR A 75 9.89 18.99 -7.69
N ILE A 76 10.45 19.08 -8.90
CA ILE A 76 10.89 17.91 -9.68
C ILE A 76 11.98 17.14 -8.94
N ILE A 77 12.95 17.82 -8.35
CA ILE A 77 14.01 17.19 -7.55
C ILE A 77 13.40 16.42 -6.38
N GLY A 78 12.51 17.07 -5.61
CA GLY A 78 11.85 16.42 -4.48
C GLY A 78 10.95 15.24 -4.87
N LEU A 79 10.29 15.31 -6.03
CA LEU A 79 9.51 14.17 -6.56
C LEU A 79 10.41 13.01 -6.98
N ASN A 80 11.55 13.28 -7.63
CA ASN A 80 12.50 12.24 -8.01
C ASN A 80 13.08 11.50 -6.80
N GLU A 81 13.40 12.24 -5.72
CA GLU A 81 13.84 11.63 -4.46
C GLU A 81 12.76 10.70 -3.88
N ARG A 82 11.50 11.14 -3.85
CA ARG A 82 10.37 10.33 -3.38
C ARG A 82 10.14 9.09 -4.25
N VAL A 83 10.26 9.21 -5.57
CA VAL A 83 10.18 8.06 -6.48
C VAL A 83 11.30 7.05 -6.19
N GLY A 84 12.52 7.53 -5.93
CA GLY A 84 13.63 6.67 -5.53
C GLY A 84 13.36 5.93 -4.22
N GLN A 85 12.85 6.63 -3.20
CA GLN A 85 12.48 6.04 -1.91
C GLN A 85 11.37 4.99 -2.06
N LEU A 86 10.31 5.29 -2.84
CA LEU A 86 9.22 4.37 -3.08
C LEU A 86 9.66 3.12 -3.86
N THR A 87 10.59 3.29 -4.81
CA THR A 87 11.16 2.16 -5.56
C THR A 87 11.90 1.20 -4.63
N ALA A 88 12.81 1.74 -3.79
CA ALA A 88 13.54 0.92 -2.81
C ALA A 88 12.60 0.21 -1.82
N ALA A 89 11.60 0.92 -1.31
CA ALA A 89 10.61 0.33 -0.39
C ALA A 89 9.78 -0.79 -1.06
N ASN A 90 9.50 -0.67 -2.37
CA ASN A 90 8.80 -1.70 -3.12
C ASN A 90 9.66 -2.94 -3.33
N ASP A 91 10.96 -2.77 -3.60
CA ASP A 91 11.91 -3.87 -3.71
C ASP A 91 12.05 -4.63 -2.37
N ASP A 92 12.17 -3.90 -1.26
CA ASP A 92 12.21 -4.48 0.08
C ASP A 92 10.93 -5.27 0.41
N LEU A 93 9.77 -4.71 0.06
CA LEU A 93 8.47 -5.37 0.27
C LEU A 93 8.32 -6.63 -0.59
N ALA A 94 8.79 -6.59 -1.84
CA ALA A 94 8.78 -7.73 -2.73
C ALA A 94 9.65 -8.88 -2.16
N GLU A 95 10.82 -8.56 -1.62
CA GLU A 95 11.71 -9.54 -1.01
C GLU A 95 11.13 -10.11 0.30
N ALA A 96 10.54 -9.26 1.15
CA ALA A 96 9.80 -9.70 2.33
C ALA A 96 8.64 -10.65 1.96
N GLY A 97 7.91 -10.35 0.87
CA GLY A 97 6.85 -11.19 0.34
C GLY A 97 7.34 -12.59 -0.07
N LYS A 98 8.47 -12.67 -0.78
CA LYS A 98 9.08 -13.97 -1.13
C LYS A 98 9.49 -14.78 0.11
N ASN A 99 10.06 -14.12 1.12
CA ASN A 99 10.47 -14.78 2.37
C ASN A 99 9.26 -15.35 3.13
N ILE A 100 8.18 -14.57 3.25
CA ILE A 100 6.94 -15.02 3.89
C ILE A 100 6.33 -16.20 3.12
N ALA A 101 6.29 -16.14 1.79
CA ALA A 101 5.80 -17.24 0.96
C ALA A 101 6.62 -18.52 1.17
N ALA A 102 7.95 -18.41 1.21
CA ALA A 102 8.83 -19.55 1.48
C ALA A 102 8.59 -20.16 2.89
N LYS A 103 8.43 -19.31 3.90
CA LYS A 103 8.10 -19.76 5.28
C LYS A 103 6.75 -20.45 5.36
N LEU A 104 5.75 -19.94 4.63
CA LEU A 104 4.42 -20.54 4.59
C LEU A 104 4.46 -21.94 3.97
N GLU A 105 5.19 -22.11 2.87
CA GLU A 105 5.35 -23.43 2.24
C GLU A 105 6.14 -24.39 3.12
N ALA A 106 7.19 -23.93 3.82
CA ALA A 106 7.91 -24.75 4.79
C ALA A 106 6.98 -25.24 5.92
N ALA A 107 6.24 -24.32 6.55
CA ALA A 107 5.28 -24.65 7.61
C ALA A 107 4.18 -25.60 7.14
N ARG A 108 3.72 -25.45 5.88
CA ARG A 108 2.74 -26.36 5.27
C ARG A 108 3.28 -27.77 5.12
N ASN A 109 4.53 -27.91 4.67
CA ASN A 109 5.19 -29.21 4.54
C ASN A 109 5.41 -29.88 5.90
N GLU A 110 5.81 -29.10 6.91
CA GLU A 110 5.93 -29.59 8.29
C GLU A 110 4.59 -30.10 8.84
N LEU A 111 3.48 -29.37 8.58
CA LEU A 111 2.15 -29.80 8.99
C LEU A 111 1.72 -31.12 8.32
N ILE A 112 2.04 -31.29 7.03
CA ILE A 112 1.76 -32.55 6.30
C ILE A 112 2.56 -33.70 6.92
N ALA A 113 3.84 -33.49 7.21
CA ALA A 113 4.69 -34.49 7.85
C ALA A 113 4.15 -34.88 9.24
N ALA A 114 3.86 -33.90 10.09
CA ALA A 114 3.30 -34.14 11.42
C ALA A 114 1.94 -34.86 11.37
N THR A 115 1.11 -34.57 10.36
CA THR A 115 -0.16 -35.29 10.15
C THR A 115 0.09 -36.75 9.75
N GLY A 116 1.10 -37.00 8.93
CA GLY A 116 1.56 -38.35 8.60
C GLY A 116 2.01 -39.13 9.85
N ASP A 117 2.88 -38.53 10.66
CA ASP A 117 3.39 -39.14 11.88
C ASP A 117 2.27 -39.46 12.87
N LEU A 118 1.30 -38.55 13.03
CA LEU A 118 0.12 -38.78 13.89
C LEU A 118 -0.73 -39.97 13.42
N ASN A 119 -0.85 -40.19 12.11
CA ASN A 119 -1.59 -41.34 11.60
C ASN A 119 -0.83 -42.65 11.83
N THR A 120 0.49 -42.64 11.67
CA THR A 120 1.35 -43.79 12.02
C THR A 120 1.23 -44.15 13.49
N LEU A 121 1.37 -43.16 14.38
CA LEU A 121 1.24 -43.38 15.83
C LEU A 121 -0.15 -43.88 16.24
N ARG A 122 -1.22 -43.44 15.57
CA ARG A 122 -2.56 -43.98 15.80
C ARG A 122 -2.67 -45.45 15.39
N ALA A 123 -2.11 -45.82 14.24
CA ALA A 123 -2.11 -47.21 13.80
C ALA A 123 -1.30 -48.11 14.75
N GLU A 124 -0.14 -47.65 15.21
CA GLU A 124 0.67 -48.36 16.21
C GLU A 124 -0.06 -48.54 17.53
N ARG A 125 -0.73 -47.48 18.02
CA ARG A 125 -1.58 -47.55 19.22
C ARG A 125 -2.67 -48.60 19.05
N ASP A 126 -3.42 -48.57 17.95
CA ASP A 126 -4.53 -49.50 17.70
C ASP A 126 -4.03 -50.96 17.65
N GLN A 127 -2.85 -51.19 17.06
CA GLN A 127 -2.20 -52.51 17.06
C GLN A 127 -1.78 -52.95 18.47
N LEU A 128 -1.22 -52.06 19.28
CA LEU A 128 -0.84 -52.35 20.66
C LEU A 128 -2.07 -52.63 21.54
N GLU A 129 -3.16 -51.87 21.37
CA GLU A 129 -4.43 -52.11 22.06
C GLU A 129 -4.98 -53.50 21.74
N GLN A 130 -4.91 -53.94 20.49
CA GLN A 130 -5.32 -55.29 20.09
C GLN A 130 -4.42 -56.36 20.72
N GLN A 131 -3.09 -56.18 20.71
CA GLN A 131 -2.16 -57.13 21.34
C GLN A 131 -2.40 -57.25 22.85
N VAL A 132 -2.64 -56.14 23.54
CA VAL A 132 -2.96 -56.14 24.98
C VAL A 132 -4.25 -56.91 25.24
N LYS A 133 -5.27 -56.74 24.38
CA LYS A 133 -6.53 -57.48 24.49
C LYS A 133 -6.32 -58.98 24.29
N ASP A 134 -5.61 -59.39 23.25
CA ASP A 134 -5.34 -60.80 22.94
C ASP A 134 -4.55 -61.50 24.06
N LEU A 135 -3.55 -60.81 24.63
CA LEU A 135 -2.78 -61.30 25.78
C LEU A 135 -3.65 -61.42 27.04
N THR A 136 -4.52 -60.43 27.28
CA THR A 136 -5.45 -60.45 28.43
C THR A 136 -6.44 -61.60 28.33
N ASP A 137 -6.97 -61.87 27.14
CA ASP A 137 -7.90 -62.97 26.90
C ASP A 137 -7.21 -64.33 27.04
N SER A 138 -5.96 -64.44 26.59
CA SER A 138 -5.13 -65.65 26.76
C SER A 138 -4.89 -65.96 28.24
N LEU A 139 -4.50 -64.96 29.05
CA LEU A 139 -4.29 -65.14 30.50
C LEU A 139 -5.57 -65.57 31.23
N LYS A 140 -6.75 -65.05 30.85
CA LYS A 140 -8.03 -65.49 31.43
C LYS A 140 -8.44 -66.90 31.01
N GLY A 141 -8.04 -67.34 29.82
CA GLY A 141 -8.31 -68.68 29.33
C GLY A 141 -7.52 -69.78 30.04
N GLU A 142 -6.34 -69.44 30.58
CA GLU A 142 -5.47 -70.38 31.31
C GLU A 142 -5.95 -70.70 32.75
N ASP A 143 -6.90 -69.92 33.30
CA ASP A 143 -7.48 -70.13 34.65
C ASP A 143 -8.79 -70.94 34.66
N GLY A 144 -9.20 -71.56 33.54
CA GLY A 144 -10.35 -72.46 33.48
C GLY A 144 -10.09 -73.79 34.23
N PRO A 145 -11.01 -74.29 35.07
CA PRO A 145 -10.72 -75.36 36.03
C PRO A 145 -10.32 -76.68 35.33
N ALA A 146 -9.16 -77.20 35.72
CA ALA A 146 -8.71 -78.54 35.37
C ALA A 146 -9.79 -79.57 35.74
N GLU A 147 -10.43 -80.16 34.72
CA GLU A 147 -11.33 -81.29 34.88
C GLU A 147 -10.52 -82.46 35.48
N PRO A 148 -10.88 -82.99 36.67
CA PRO A 148 -10.12 -84.06 37.29
C PRO A 148 -10.35 -85.36 36.51
N ALA A 149 -9.28 -85.87 35.91
CA ALA A 149 -9.24 -87.18 35.28
C ALA A 149 -9.69 -88.26 36.27
N ALA A 150 -10.89 -88.80 36.04
CA ALA A 150 -11.46 -89.86 36.86
C ALA A 150 -10.59 -91.13 36.79
N ALA A 151 -10.09 -91.54 37.96
CA ALA A 151 -9.37 -92.79 38.17
C ALA A 151 -10.27 -94.01 37.90
N LYS A 152 -9.79 -94.95 37.08
CA LYS A 152 -10.40 -96.29 36.92
C LYS A 152 -10.15 -97.13 38.18
N PRO A 153 -11.15 -97.83 38.74
CA PRO A 153 -10.92 -98.71 39.88
C PRO A 153 -10.27 -100.02 39.46
N ALA A 154 -9.27 -100.43 40.24
CA ALA A 154 -8.59 -101.70 40.16
C ALA A 154 -9.56 -102.86 40.44
N LYS A 155 -9.66 -103.82 39.51
CA LYS A 155 -10.26 -105.13 39.79
C LYS A 155 -9.25 -105.97 40.57
N GLN A 156 -9.48 -106.12 41.87
CA GLN A 156 -8.99 -107.27 42.62
C GLN A 156 -9.65 -108.54 42.06
N ARG A 157 -8.84 -109.55 41.75
CA ARG A 157 -9.30 -110.94 41.64
C ARG A 157 -8.40 -111.78 42.52
N SER A 158 -9.07 -112.47 43.45
CA SER A 158 -8.61 -113.53 44.33
C SER A 158 -8.02 -114.71 43.58
#